data_AF-A0A6P5K7I9-F1
#
_entry.id   AF-A0A6P5K7I9-F1
#
_cell.length_a   1.000
_cell.length_b   1.000
_cell.length_c   1.000
_cell.angle_alpha   90.00
_cell.angle_beta   90.00
_cell.angle_gamma   90.00
#
_symmetry.space_group_name_H-M   'P 1'
#
loop_
_entity.id
_entity.type
_entity.pdbx_description
1 polymer ?
#
loop_
_entity_poly.entity_id
_entity_poly.type
_entity_poly.pdbx_seq_one_letter_code
_entity_poly.pdbx_strand_id
1 'polypeptide(L)'
;MMLSTWATSSIEEVAQAAPEGIRWLQLYIYKDREITKQLVERAERNGYKGIFLTVDTPYLGNRFDDVRNRFQLPPHLRMKNFQTNDLAFSSEEGYGDNSGLAEYTANAIDSSINWKDITWLKKLTTLPIVAKGILRADDAREAVEYGVNGILVSNHGARQLDGVPATIDVLPEIVEAVEGKVEVFLDGGIRKGTDVLKALALGAKAVFVGRPIIWGLAYQGEKGVKEVLEMLQEEFRLAMALTGNQQMEMGRESIAGMKDNQRQCLKLRDGVSSSWNNLEASVTGLKNLCWGVKYDKTGKLGGG
;
A
#
# COMPACT_ATOMS: atom_id res chain seq x y z
N MET A 1 -8.27 -1.43 2.41
CA MET A 1 -7.38 -2.57 2.78
C MET A 1 -7.23 -3.51 1.60
N MET A 2 -6.01 -3.94 1.27
CA MET A 2 -5.76 -5.05 0.34
C MET A 2 -5.58 -6.33 1.15
N LEU A 3 -6.50 -7.28 1.03
CA LEU A 3 -6.48 -8.57 1.74
C LEU A 3 -5.67 -9.59 0.93
N SER A 4 -4.74 -10.28 1.58
CA SER A 4 -3.98 -11.40 0.96
C SER A 4 -4.88 -12.61 0.71
N THR A 5 -4.68 -13.34 -0.41
CA THR A 5 -5.27 -14.68 -0.56
C THR A 5 -4.85 -15.63 0.57
N TRP A 6 -3.63 -15.49 1.08
CA TRP A 6 -3.07 -16.29 2.19
C TRP A 6 -3.39 -15.73 3.58
N ALA A 7 -4.48 -14.95 3.71
CA ALA A 7 -4.88 -14.40 5.00
C ALA A 7 -5.33 -15.49 5.99
N THR A 8 -5.06 -15.25 7.28
CA THR A 8 -5.55 -16.06 8.41
C THR A 8 -6.98 -15.70 8.85
N SER A 9 -7.63 -14.80 8.10
CA SER A 9 -9.05 -14.46 8.17
C SER A 9 -9.65 -14.59 6.77
N SER A 10 -10.87 -15.12 6.66
CA SER A 10 -11.50 -15.31 5.33
C SER A 10 -11.97 -13.99 4.72
N ILE A 11 -12.20 -14.00 3.40
CA ILE A 11 -12.83 -12.91 2.64
C ILE A 11 -14.10 -12.41 3.34
N GLU A 12 -14.95 -13.35 3.80
CA GLU A 12 -16.22 -13.11 4.48
C GLU A 12 -16.02 -12.55 5.89
N GLU A 13 -15.12 -13.14 6.69
CA GLU A 13 -14.85 -12.67 8.06
C GLU A 13 -14.37 -11.20 8.05
N VAL A 14 -13.47 -10.86 7.12
CA VAL A 14 -12.98 -9.48 6.95
C VAL A 14 -14.09 -8.55 6.45
N ALA A 15 -15.00 -9.05 5.61
CA ALA A 15 -16.15 -8.28 5.15
C ALA A 15 -17.12 -7.97 6.28
N GLN A 16 -17.39 -8.96 7.12
CA GLN A 16 -18.26 -8.82 8.29
C GLN A 16 -17.67 -7.88 9.34
N ALA A 17 -16.35 -7.91 9.54
CA ALA A 17 -15.68 -7.03 10.50
C ALA A 17 -15.65 -5.55 10.06
N ALA A 18 -15.67 -5.29 8.75
CA ALA A 18 -15.63 -3.93 8.20
C ALA A 18 -16.57 -3.80 6.97
N PRO A 19 -17.90 -3.84 7.18
CA PRO A 19 -18.89 -3.86 6.10
C PRO A 19 -18.75 -2.64 5.17
N GLU A 20 -18.57 -1.46 5.76
CA GLU A 20 -18.41 -0.18 5.04
C GLU A 20 -16.97 0.08 4.55
N GLY A 21 -16.01 -0.77 4.92
CA GLY A 21 -14.61 -0.59 4.57
C GLY A 21 -14.34 -0.87 3.09
N ILE A 22 -13.58 0.00 2.42
CA ILE A 22 -13.08 -0.25 1.06
C ILE A 22 -12.04 -1.38 1.12
N ARG A 23 -12.40 -2.54 0.57
CA ARG A 23 -11.61 -3.77 0.59
C ARG A 23 -11.28 -4.21 -0.84
N TRP A 24 -10.04 -4.62 -1.06
CA TRP A 24 -9.53 -5.16 -2.33
C TRP A 24 -8.92 -6.52 -2.04
N LEU A 25 -9.02 -7.46 -2.98
CA LEU A 25 -8.42 -8.79 -2.82
C LEU A 25 -7.12 -8.83 -3.61
N GLN A 26 -5.99 -9.07 -2.95
CA GLN A 26 -4.80 -9.54 -3.64
C GLN A 26 -5.05 -10.97 -4.09
N LEU A 27 -4.67 -11.30 -5.33
CA LEU A 27 -4.91 -12.59 -5.98
C LEU A 27 -3.61 -13.17 -6.54
N TYR A 28 -3.41 -14.46 -6.35
CA TYR A 28 -2.54 -15.29 -7.19
C TYR A 28 -3.41 -16.14 -8.11
N ILE A 29 -2.85 -16.50 -9.27
CA ILE A 29 -3.46 -17.51 -10.13
C ILE A 29 -2.92 -18.89 -9.72
N TYR A 30 -3.81 -19.73 -9.24
CA TYR A 30 -3.52 -21.10 -8.83
C TYR A 30 -3.55 -22.04 -10.04
N LYS A 31 -2.80 -23.15 -9.96
CA LYS A 31 -2.80 -24.20 -11.00
C LYS A 31 -4.22 -24.70 -11.26
N ASP A 32 -4.96 -24.95 -10.18
CA ASP A 32 -6.40 -25.14 -10.27
C ASP A 32 -7.09 -23.77 -10.41
N ARG A 33 -7.56 -23.50 -11.63
CA ARG A 33 -8.26 -22.26 -11.98
C ARG A 33 -9.61 -22.13 -11.29
N GLU A 34 -10.22 -23.22 -10.83
CA GLU A 34 -11.49 -23.18 -10.07
C GLU A 34 -11.28 -22.56 -8.68
N ILE A 35 -10.15 -22.82 -8.02
CA ILE A 35 -9.78 -22.12 -6.76
C ILE A 35 -9.73 -20.61 -7.00
N THR A 36 -9.03 -20.20 -8.06
CA THR A 36 -8.86 -18.78 -8.41
C THR A 36 -10.23 -18.14 -8.69
N LYS A 37 -11.09 -18.85 -9.42
CA LYS A 37 -12.47 -18.43 -9.70
C LYS A 37 -13.31 -18.25 -8.44
N GLN A 38 -13.30 -19.23 -7.53
CA GLN A 38 -14.06 -19.14 -6.29
C GLN A 38 -13.61 -17.98 -5.40
N LEU A 39 -12.30 -17.68 -5.35
CA LEU A 39 -11.78 -16.52 -4.61
C LEU A 39 -12.33 -15.20 -5.16
N VAL A 40 -12.35 -15.06 -6.48
CA VAL A 40 -12.88 -13.87 -7.17
C VAL A 40 -14.39 -13.72 -6.92
N GLU A 41 -15.17 -14.78 -7.13
CA GLU A 41 -16.62 -14.76 -6.90
C GLU A 41 -16.98 -14.49 -5.43
N ARG A 42 -16.16 -14.98 -4.48
CA ARG A 42 -16.33 -14.68 -3.05
C ARG A 42 -16.01 -13.21 -2.75
N ALA A 43 -14.95 -12.65 -3.35
CA ALA A 43 -14.65 -11.23 -3.20
C ALA A 43 -15.80 -10.35 -3.74
N GLU A 44 -16.30 -10.62 -4.94
CA GLU A 44 -17.44 -9.91 -5.52
C GLU A 44 -18.67 -9.95 -4.62
N ARG A 45 -19.08 -11.16 -4.19
CA ARG A 45 -20.24 -11.34 -3.30
C ARG A 45 -20.11 -10.64 -1.95
N ASN A 46 -18.89 -10.42 -1.47
CA ASN A 46 -18.61 -9.76 -0.19
C ASN A 46 -18.22 -8.28 -0.33
N GLY A 47 -18.54 -7.67 -1.48
CA GLY A 47 -18.44 -6.23 -1.69
C GLY A 47 -17.01 -5.70 -1.84
N TYR A 48 -16.04 -6.57 -2.13
CA TYR A 48 -14.69 -6.12 -2.48
C TYR A 48 -14.74 -5.29 -3.76
N LYS A 49 -13.90 -4.26 -3.85
CA LYS A 49 -13.95 -3.23 -4.88
C LYS A 49 -12.96 -3.44 -6.01
N GLY A 50 -12.13 -4.47 -5.93
CA GLY A 50 -11.18 -4.79 -6.99
C GLY A 50 -10.20 -5.88 -6.61
N ILE A 51 -9.39 -6.27 -7.61
CA ILE A 51 -8.41 -7.35 -7.54
C ILE A 51 -7.01 -6.79 -7.78
N PHE A 52 -6.07 -7.08 -6.89
CA PHE A 52 -4.63 -6.88 -7.13
C PHE A 52 -4.02 -8.21 -7.56
N LEU A 53 -3.89 -8.43 -8.87
CA LEU A 53 -3.27 -9.63 -9.41
C LEU A 53 -1.76 -9.52 -9.24
N THR A 54 -1.17 -10.43 -8.46
CA THR A 54 0.28 -10.48 -8.26
C THR A 54 0.95 -11.25 -9.38
N VAL A 55 1.87 -10.60 -10.09
CA VAL A 55 2.56 -11.15 -11.28
C VAL A 55 4.06 -11.39 -11.08
N ASP A 56 4.59 -11.12 -9.89
CA ASP A 56 6.02 -11.25 -9.55
C ASP A 56 6.38 -12.54 -8.78
N THR A 57 5.43 -13.48 -8.65
CA THR A 57 5.60 -14.72 -7.87
C THR A 57 5.18 -15.98 -8.65
N PRO A 58 5.83 -16.32 -9.78
CA PRO A 58 5.69 -17.66 -10.37
C PRO A 58 6.28 -18.74 -9.46
N TYR A 59 7.32 -18.38 -8.70
CA TYR A 59 7.89 -19.14 -7.59
C TYR A 59 8.18 -18.19 -6.43
N LEU A 60 8.31 -18.73 -5.21
CA LEU A 60 8.64 -17.92 -4.05
C LEU A 60 10.13 -17.55 -4.06
N GLY A 61 10.44 -16.28 -3.74
CA GLY A 61 11.83 -15.86 -3.53
C GLY A 61 12.49 -16.59 -2.36
N ASN A 62 13.81 -16.80 -2.43
CA ASN A 62 14.56 -17.50 -1.40
C ASN A 62 14.82 -16.59 -0.19
N ARG A 63 14.14 -16.89 0.92
CA ARG A 63 14.20 -16.12 2.17
C ARG A 63 14.99 -16.92 3.19
N PHE A 64 16.27 -16.61 3.34
CA PHE A 64 17.20 -17.46 4.09
C PHE A 64 16.76 -17.77 5.52
N ASP A 65 16.17 -16.80 6.24
CA ASP A 65 15.70 -17.04 7.60
C ASP A 65 14.46 -17.94 7.65
N ASP A 66 13.58 -17.89 6.63
CA ASP A 66 12.44 -18.81 6.54
C ASP A 66 12.93 -20.25 6.33
N VAL A 67 14.05 -20.44 5.60
CA VAL A 67 14.70 -21.75 5.42
C VAL A 67 15.38 -22.21 6.71
N ARG A 68 16.22 -21.35 7.33
CA ARG A 68 16.93 -21.67 8.58
C ARG A 68 15.98 -22.03 9.72
N ASN A 69 14.87 -21.31 9.81
CA ASN A 69 13.87 -21.50 10.85
C ASN A 69 12.81 -22.54 10.49
N ARG A 70 12.87 -23.13 9.29
CA ARG A 70 11.86 -24.07 8.76
C ARG A 70 10.45 -23.53 8.93
N PHE A 71 10.23 -22.32 8.41
CA PHE A 71 9.01 -21.56 8.67
C PHE A 71 7.74 -22.35 8.31
N GLN A 72 6.81 -22.40 9.27
CA GLN A 72 5.46 -22.95 9.13
C GLN A 72 4.46 -22.04 9.86
N LEU A 73 3.16 -22.19 9.57
CA LEU A 73 2.13 -21.54 10.37
C LEU A 73 2.04 -22.17 11.78
N PRO A 74 1.87 -21.35 12.83
CA PRO A 74 1.51 -21.85 14.15
C PRO A 74 0.27 -22.76 14.09
N PRO A 75 0.18 -23.83 14.91
CA PRO A 75 -0.87 -24.86 14.78
C PRO A 75 -2.31 -24.37 14.87
N HIS A 76 -2.54 -23.23 15.52
CA HIS A 76 -3.87 -22.63 15.67
C HIS A 76 -4.27 -21.73 14.48
N LEU A 77 -3.39 -21.56 13.49
CA LEU A 77 -3.60 -20.72 12.32
C LEU A 77 -3.64 -21.56 11.04
N ARG A 78 -4.41 -21.07 10.07
CA ARG A 78 -4.51 -21.61 8.70
C ARG A 78 -4.83 -20.48 7.73
N MET A 79 -4.55 -20.66 6.44
CA MET A 79 -5.04 -19.78 5.38
C MET A 79 -6.55 -20.00 5.19
N LYS A 80 -7.36 -19.12 5.79
CA LYS A 80 -8.82 -19.34 5.94
C LYS A 80 -9.62 -19.18 4.65
N ASN A 81 -8.98 -18.76 3.55
CA ASN A 81 -9.65 -18.72 2.26
C ASN A 81 -9.74 -20.09 1.58
N PHE A 82 -9.07 -21.12 2.10
CA PHE A 82 -9.04 -22.46 1.52
C PHE A 82 -9.65 -23.49 2.46
N GLN A 83 -10.29 -24.51 1.87
CA GLN A 83 -11.03 -25.53 2.61
C GLN A 83 -10.20 -26.79 2.90
N THR A 84 -9.31 -27.19 1.99
CA THR A 84 -8.47 -28.38 2.17
C THR A 84 -7.21 -28.05 2.96
N ASN A 85 -6.71 -29.00 3.74
CA ASN A 85 -5.53 -28.81 4.60
C ASN A 85 -4.29 -28.37 3.79
N ASP A 86 -4.05 -29.00 2.64
CA ASP A 86 -2.93 -28.70 1.75
C ASP A 86 -2.94 -27.24 1.28
N LEU A 87 -4.13 -26.77 0.85
CA LEU A 87 -4.31 -25.40 0.37
C LEU A 87 -4.40 -24.39 1.51
N ALA A 88 -4.80 -24.83 2.70
CA ALA A 88 -4.90 -24.01 3.90
C ALA A 88 -3.55 -23.82 4.62
N PHE A 89 -2.46 -24.41 4.10
CA PHE A 89 -1.14 -24.33 4.69
C PHE A 89 -1.09 -24.82 6.15
N SER A 90 -1.78 -25.94 6.43
CA SER A 90 -1.85 -26.53 7.78
C SER A 90 -0.52 -27.17 8.18
N SER A 91 -0.05 -26.91 9.40
CA SER A 91 1.20 -27.49 9.92
C SER A 91 1.09 -28.95 10.38
N GLU A 92 -0.10 -29.56 10.32
CA GLU A 92 -0.30 -30.96 10.74
C GLU A 92 0.47 -31.98 9.90
N GLU A 93 0.66 -31.73 8.60
CA GLU A 93 1.36 -32.66 7.69
C GLU A 93 2.84 -32.31 7.49
N GLY A 94 3.26 -31.10 7.87
CA GLY A 94 4.63 -30.59 7.70
C GLY A 94 5.04 -30.36 6.23
N TYR A 95 5.71 -29.24 5.95
CA TYR A 95 6.16 -28.88 4.59
C TYR A 95 7.67 -29.07 4.41
N GLY A 96 8.11 -30.32 4.61
CA GLY A 96 9.51 -30.73 4.42
C GLY A 96 10.53 -30.03 5.33
N ASP A 97 11.81 -30.15 4.96
CA ASP A 97 12.96 -29.63 5.73
C ASP A 97 13.36 -28.18 5.39
N ASN A 98 12.65 -27.55 4.45
CA ASN A 98 12.91 -26.18 3.95
C ASN A 98 11.87 -25.17 4.47
N SER A 99 11.76 -24.01 3.83
CA SER A 99 10.65 -23.08 4.07
C SER A 99 9.35 -23.70 3.55
N GLY A 100 8.38 -23.94 4.44
CA GLY A 100 7.13 -24.56 4.03
C GLY A 100 6.34 -23.71 3.03
N LEU A 101 6.46 -22.38 3.13
CA LEU A 101 5.81 -21.47 2.21
C LEU A 101 6.34 -21.60 0.77
N ALA A 102 7.64 -21.93 0.61
CA ALA A 102 8.23 -22.14 -0.70
C ALA A 102 7.68 -23.42 -1.35
N GLU A 103 7.55 -24.50 -0.58
CA GLU A 103 6.94 -25.76 -1.04
C GLU A 103 5.46 -25.58 -1.40
N TYR A 104 4.69 -24.93 -0.53
CA TYR A 104 3.31 -24.56 -0.81
C TYR A 104 3.18 -23.81 -2.14
N THR A 105 4.01 -22.79 -2.35
CA THR A 105 3.97 -21.97 -3.57
C THR A 105 4.26 -22.80 -4.81
N ALA A 106 5.30 -23.64 -4.76
CA ALA A 106 5.68 -24.52 -5.88
C ALA A 106 4.57 -25.51 -6.25
N ASN A 107 3.78 -25.95 -5.26
CA ASN A 107 2.70 -26.91 -5.47
C ASN A 107 1.41 -26.23 -5.94
N ALA A 108 1.02 -25.10 -5.36
CA ALA A 108 -0.30 -24.49 -5.57
C ALA A 108 -0.34 -23.39 -6.66
N ILE A 109 0.72 -22.58 -6.79
CA ILE A 109 0.75 -21.42 -7.70
C ILE A 109 1.16 -21.85 -9.10
N ASP A 110 0.51 -21.27 -10.12
CA ASP A 110 0.83 -21.55 -11.50
C ASP A 110 2.00 -20.68 -11.99
N SER A 111 3.11 -21.34 -12.33
CA SER A 111 4.31 -20.68 -12.87
C SER A 111 4.25 -20.47 -14.38
N SER A 112 3.23 -21.01 -15.07
CA SER A 112 3.04 -20.87 -16.52
C SER A 112 2.21 -19.65 -16.95
N ILE A 113 1.81 -18.82 -15.97
CA ILE A 113 1.00 -17.64 -16.22
C ILE A 113 1.67 -16.70 -17.22
N ASN A 114 0.85 -16.07 -18.04
CA ASN A 114 1.26 -15.08 -19.02
C ASN A 114 0.15 -14.02 -19.18
N TRP A 115 0.38 -13.03 -20.03
CA TRP A 115 -0.56 -11.93 -20.21
C TRP A 115 -1.98 -12.34 -20.64
N LYS A 116 -2.15 -13.49 -21.33
CA LYS A 116 -3.49 -14.00 -21.68
C LYS A 116 -4.30 -14.42 -20.46
N ASP A 117 -3.65 -14.74 -19.34
CA ASP A 117 -4.34 -15.03 -18.09
C ASP A 117 -5.03 -13.77 -17.51
N ILE A 118 -4.54 -12.56 -17.83
CA ILE A 118 -5.27 -11.31 -17.52
C ILE A 118 -6.57 -11.25 -18.34
N THR A 119 -6.53 -11.61 -19.62
CA THR A 119 -7.75 -11.68 -20.44
C THR A 119 -8.74 -12.71 -19.90
N TRP A 120 -8.25 -13.87 -19.43
CA TRP A 120 -9.09 -14.87 -18.78
C TRP A 120 -9.71 -14.31 -17.48
N LEU A 121 -8.92 -13.67 -16.62
CA LEU A 121 -9.42 -13.08 -15.37
C LEU A 121 -10.46 -11.97 -15.62
N LYS A 122 -10.26 -11.15 -16.65
CA LYS A 122 -11.23 -10.13 -17.08
C LYS A 122 -12.54 -10.69 -17.60
N LYS A 123 -12.54 -11.92 -18.14
CA LYS A 123 -13.79 -12.61 -18.52
C LYS A 123 -14.53 -13.18 -17.32
N LEU A 124 -13.81 -13.39 -16.22
CA LEU A 124 -14.35 -13.96 -15.00
C LEU A 124 -15.00 -12.91 -14.09
N THR A 125 -14.49 -11.68 -14.06
CA THR A 125 -14.97 -10.62 -13.16
C THR A 125 -15.10 -9.27 -13.84
N THR A 126 -16.01 -8.46 -13.31
CA THR A 126 -16.17 -7.04 -13.70
C THR A 126 -15.42 -6.07 -12.78
N LEU A 127 -14.83 -6.59 -11.70
CA LEU A 127 -14.04 -5.79 -10.78
C LEU A 127 -12.79 -5.23 -11.47
N PRO A 128 -12.34 -4.02 -11.09
CA PRO A 128 -11.10 -3.49 -11.60
C PRO A 128 -9.92 -4.37 -11.18
N ILE A 129 -9.00 -4.62 -12.12
CA ILE A 129 -7.80 -5.43 -11.92
C ILE A 129 -6.57 -4.53 -11.94
N VAL A 130 -5.75 -4.60 -10.90
CA VAL A 130 -4.46 -3.91 -10.80
C VAL A 130 -3.33 -4.94 -10.88
N ALA A 131 -2.40 -4.75 -11.82
CA ALA A 131 -1.21 -5.60 -11.92
C ALA A 131 -0.18 -5.20 -10.85
N LYS A 132 0.06 -6.08 -9.87
CA LYS A 132 1.03 -5.88 -8.79
C LYS A 132 2.31 -6.65 -9.09
N GLY A 133 3.44 -5.95 -9.08
CA GLY A 133 4.77 -6.55 -9.29
C GLY A 133 5.51 -6.05 -10.54
N ILE A 134 4.97 -5.01 -11.19
CA ILE A 134 5.57 -4.44 -12.40
C ILE A 134 6.75 -3.54 -12.02
N LEU A 135 7.91 -3.79 -12.63
CA LEU A 135 9.15 -3.01 -12.43
C LEU A 135 9.76 -2.49 -13.75
N ARG A 136 9.14 -2.79 -14.90
CA ARG A 136 9.64 -2.38 -16.21
C ARG A 136 8.60 -1.62 -17.03
N ALA A 137 9.08 -0.65 -17.82
CA ALA A 137 8.24 0.18 -18.67
C ALA A 137 7.56 -0.59 -19.82
N ASP A 138 8.19 -1.62 -20.36
CA ASP A 138 7.58 -2.47 -21.40
C ASP A 138 6.44 -3.32 -20.81
N ASP A 139 6.65 -3.99 -19.68
CA ASP A 139 5.59 -4.73 -18.97
C ASP A 139 4.41 -3.82 -18.57
N ALA A 140 4.68 -2.56 -18.21
CA ALA A 140 3.63 -1.58 -17.92
C ALA A 140 2.77 -1.26 -19.16
N ARG A 141 3.40 -1.08 -20.33
CA ARG A 141 2.66 -0.89 -21.59
C ARG A 141 1.85 -2.12 -21.94
N GLU A 142 2.44 -3.31 -21.82
CA GLU A 142 1.76 -4.56 -22.11
C GLU A 142 0.56 -4.77 -21.15
N ALA A 143 0.72 -4.52 -19.86
CA ALA A 143 -0.39 -4.57 -18.90
C ALA A 143 -1.57 -3.66 -19.32
N VAL A 144 -1.27 -2.45 -19.79
CA VAL A 144 -2.28 -1.50 -20.31
C VAL A 144 -2.94 -2.04 -21.58
N GLU A 145 -2.20 -2.66 -22.51
CA GLU A 145 -2.74 -3.27 -23.73
C GLU A 145 -3.70 -4.44 -23.42
N TYR A 146 -3.38 -5.27 -22.41
CA TYR A 146 -4.29 -6.31 -21.91
C TYR A 146 -5.45 -5.74 -21.04
N GLY A 147 -5.40 -4.43 -20.78
CA GLY A 147 -6.47 -3.63 -20.21
C GLY A 147 -6.66 -3.85 -18.71
N VAL A 148 -5.57 -3.91 -17.95
CA VAL A 148 -5.64 -3.69 -16.51
C VAL A 148 -6.18 -2.29 -16.21
N ASN A 149 -6.71 -2.07 -15.01
CA ASN A 149 -7.25 -0.79 -14.55
C ASN A 149 -6.24 0.03 -13.74
N GLY A 150 -5.11 -0.59 -13.38
CA GLY A 150 -4.01 0.07 -12.68
C GLY A 150 -2.78 -0.79 -12.62
N ILE A 151 -1.67 -0.18 -12.19
CA ILE A 151 -0.40 -0.85 -11.94
C ILE A 151 0.06 -0.52 -10.52
N LEU A 152 0.45 -1.53 -9.75
CA LEU A 152 1.16 -1.36 -8.48
C LEU A 152 2.63 -1.71 -8.68
N VAL A 153 3.46 -0.66 -8.74
CA VAL A 153 4.92 -0.76 -8.78
C VAL A 153 5.39 -1.37 -7.47
N SER A 154 5.86 -2.61 -7.54
CA SER A 154 6.17 -3.43 -6.38
C SER A 154 7.31 -4.38 -6.72
N ASN A 155 8.27 -4.50 -5.82
CA ASN A 155 9.27 -5.58 -5.83
C ASN A 155 8.96 -6.62 -4.75
N HIS A 156 7.67 -6.77 -4.43
CA HIS A 156 7.16 -7.63 -3.38
C HIS A 156 7.72 -7.30 -1.98
N GLY A 157 8.06 -6.03 -1.75
CA GLY A 157 8.76 -5.60 -0.54
C GLY A 157 10.16 -6.22 -0.42
N ALA A 158 10.85 -6.40 -1.54
CA ALA A 158 12.17 -7.01 -1.67
C ALA A 158 12.22 -8.46 -1.14
N ARG A 159 11.24 -9.28 -1.51
CA ARG A 159 11.10 -10.68 -1.04
C ARG A 159 11.04 -11.73 -2.17
N GLN A 160 11.18 -11.28 -3.42
CA GLN A 160 11.17 -12.12 -4.62
C GLN A 160 12.58 -12.16 -5.22
N LEU A 161 12.83 -11.51 -6.35
CA LEU A 161 14.16 -11.42 -6.94
C LEU A 161 14.99 -10.33 -6.23
N ASP A 162 16.15 -10.71 -5.68
CA ASP A 162 17.12 -9.75 -5.13
C ASP A 162 17.96 -9.12 -6.26
N GLY A 163 18.46 -7.91 -6.03
CA GLY A 163 19.18 -7.12 -7.03
C GLY A 163 18.28 -6.31 -7.99
N VAL A 164 16.95 -6.40 -7.85
CA VAL A 164 16.03 -5.50 -8.54
C VAL A 164 16.09 -4.09 -7.93
N PRO A 165 15.75 -3.03 -8.70
CA PRO A 165 15.75 -1.66 -8.19
C PRO A 165 14.79 -1.42 -7.02
N ALA A 166 14.99 -0.31 -6.31
CA ALA A 166 13.97 0.22 -5.42
C ALA A 166 12.76 0.69 -6.23
N THR A 167 11.55 0.46 -5.71
CA THR A 167 10.30 0.81 -6.40
C THR A 167 10.18 2.30 -6.70
N ILE A 168 10.71 3.16 -5.84
CA ILE A 168 10.69 4.62 -6.05
C ILE A 168 11.57 5.06 -7.21
N ASP A 169 12.64 4.31 -7.51
CA ASP A 169 13.59 4.65 -8.57
C ASP A 169 13.02 4.30 -9.96
N VAL A 170 12.24 3.22 -10.06
CA VAL A 170 11.57 2.81 -11.31
C VAL A 170 10.19 3.43 -11.51
N LEU A 171 9.56 3.97 -10.45
CA LEU A 171 8.24 4.59 -10.52
C LEU A 171 8.10 5.60 -11.68
N PRO A 172 9.05 6.55 -11.90
CA PRO A 172 8.91 7.53 -12.97
C PRO A 172 8.83 6.91 -14.37
N GLU A 173 9.61 5.85 -14.62
CA GLU A 173 9.59 5.14 -15.91
C GLU A 173 8.25 4.46 -16.15
N ILE A 174 7.65 3.88 -15.10
CA ILE A 174 6.32 3.24 -15.19
C ILE A 174 5.23 4.29 -15.43
N VAL A 175 5.26 5.40 -14.69
CA VAL A 175 4.29 6.50 -14.86
C VAL A 175 4.33 7.06 -16.27
N GLU A 176 5.53 7.26 -16.83
CA GLU A 176 5.70 7.71 -18.21
C GLU A 176 5.17 6.66 -19.21
N ALA A 177 5.50 5.39 -19.01
CA ALA A 177 5.12 4.32 -19.92
C ALA A 177 3.61 4.10 -20.07
N VAL A 178 2.82 4.37 -19.02
CA VAL A 178 1.36 4.18 -19.06
C VAL A 178 0.61 5.36 -19.67
N GLU A 179 1.27 6.50 -19.88
CA GLU A 179 0.71 7.69 -20.55
C GLU A 179 -0.62 8.16 -19.95
N GLY A 180 -0.80 8.01 -18.62
CA GLY A 180 -2.03 8.37 -17.92
C GLY A 180 -3.26 7.50 -18.24
N LYS A 181 -3.10 6.39 -18.97
CA LYS A 181 -4.21 5.48 -19.34
C LYS A 181 -4.77 4.70 -18.16
N VAL A 182 -3.96 4.48 -17.13
CA VAL A 182 -4.33 3.77 -15.89
C VAL A 182 -3.68 4.42 -14.69
N GLU A 183 -4.23 4.21 -13.49
CA GLU A 183 -3.62 4.69 -12.25
C GLU A 183 -2.37 3.87 -11.91
N VAL A 184 -1.34 4.55 -11.40
CA VAL A 184 -0.10 3.91 -10.92
C VAL A 184 -0.01 4.06 -9.41
N PHE A 185 0.28 2.99 -8.70
CA PHE A 185 0.46 2.93 -7.27
C PHE A 185 1.87 2.46 -6.93
N LEU A 186 2.30 2.64 -5.69
CA LEU A 186 3.61 2.17 -5.23
C LEU A 186 3.55 1.47 -3.86
N ASP A 187 4.31 0.39 -3.71
CA ASP A 187 4.68 -0.15 -2.39
C ASP A 187 6.20 -0.31 -2.27
N GLY A 188 6.67 -0.80 -1.13
CA GLY A 188 8.10 -1.00 -0.87
C GLY A 188 8.74 0.24 -0.24
N GLY A 189 9.40 0.08 0.90
CA GLY A 189 10.16 1.16 1.53
C GLY A 189 9.37 2.30 2.22
N ILE A 190 8.07 2.49 1.96
CA ILE A 190 7.28 3.58 2.59
C ILE A 190 7.22 3.44 4.12
N ARG A 191 7.85 4.36 4.84
CA ARG A 191 7.88 4.37 6.32
C ARG A 191 7.58 5.72 6.94
N LYS A 192 7.66 6.80 6.16
CA LYS A 192 7.45 8.17 6.60
C LYS A 192 6.46 8.89 5.70
N GLY A 193 5.84 9.95 6.22
CA GLY A 193 4.98 10.83 5.42
C GLY A 193 5.71 11.48 4.24
N THR A 194 7.01 11.77 4.38
CA THR A 194 7.83 12.30 3.29
C THR A 194 8.10 11.28 2.17
N ASP A 195 8.02 9.97 2.46
CA ASP A 195 8.11 8.93 1.43
C ASP A 195 6.83 8.91 0.58
N VAL A 196 5.67 9.07 1.23
CA VAL A 196 4.37 9.22 0.56
C VAL A 196 4.41 10.44 -0.37
N LEU A 197 4.87 11.59 0.14
CA LEU A 197 4.98 12.82 -0.65
C LEU A 197 5.85 12.64 -1.89
N LYS A 198 7.01 12.00 -1.76
CA LYS A 198 7.90 11.72 -2.91
C LYS A 198 7.24 10.81 -3.93
N ALA A 199 6.58 9.73 -3.49
CA ALA A 199 5.90 8.81 -4.41
C ALA A 199 4.80 9.52 -5.21
N LEU A 200 3.96 10.32 -4.54
CA LEU A 200 2.90 11.07 -5.23
C LEU A 200 3.46 12.12 -6.20
N ALA A 201 4.49 12.87 -5.78
CA ALA A 201 5.14 13.86 -6.63
C ALA A 201 5.90 13.24 -7.83
N LEU A 202 6.22 11.94 -7.78
CA LEU A 202 6.73 11.17 -8.91
C LEU A 202 5.63 10.51 -9.76
N GLY A 203 4.35 10.74 -9.43
CA GLY A 203 3.20 10.34 -10.24
C GLY A 203 2.42 9.14 -9.73
N ALA A 204 2.72 8.61 -8.53
CA ALA A 204 1.85 7.61 -7.92
C ALA A 204 0.53 8.24 -7.43
N LYS A 205 -0.60 7.57 -7.68
CA LYS A 205 -1.92 7.97 -7.19
C LYS A 205 -2.08 7.75 -5.69
N ALA A 206 -1.52 6.65 -5.19
CA ALA A 206 -1.49 6.29 -3.77
C ALA A 206 -0.34 5.32 -3.49
N VAL A 207 -0.04 5.11 -2.22
CA VAL A 207 0.95 4.14 -1.76
C VAL A 207 0.35 3.08 -0.85
N PHE A 208 0.98 1.90 -0.79
CA PHE A 208 0.61 0.81 0.09
C PHE A 208 1.73 0.51 1.09
N VAL A 209 1.34 0.21 2.33
CA VAL A 209 2.25 -0.18 3.42
C VAL A 209 1.98 -1.61 3.86
N GLY A 210 3.01 -2.46 3.83
CA GLY A 210 2.93 -3.86 4.26
C GLY A 210 3.43 -4.04 5.70
N ARG A 211 4.74 -4.24 5.85
CA ARG A 211 5.43 -4.46 7.15
C ARG A 211 4.95 -3.54 8.30
N PRO A 212 4.80 -2.21 8.13
CA PRO A 212 4.32 -1.34 9.21
C PRO A 212 2.99 -1.78 9.83
N ILE A 213 2.07 -2.32 9.03
CA ILE A 213 0.77 -2.81 9.52
C ILE A 213 0.95 -4.01 10.45
N ILE A 214 1.83 -4.96 10.07
CA ILE A 214 2.14 -6.11 10.92
C ILE A 214 2.83 -5.68 12.22
N TRP A 215 3.64 -4.62 12.18
CA TRP A 215 4.32 -4.11 13.38
C TRP A 215 3.33 -3.46 14.35
N GLY A 216 2.36 -2.71 13.81
CA GLY A 216 1.23 -2.19 14.60
C GLY A 216 0.39 -3.32 15.21
N LEU A 217 0.07 -4.36 14.43
CA LEU A 217 -0.65 -5.54 14.94
C LEU A 217 0.11 -6.22 16.09
N ALA A 218 1.42 -6.42 15.93
CA ALA A 218 2.25 -7.07 16.95
C ALA A 218 2.39 -6.23 18.23
N TYR A 219 2.36 -4.90 18.12
CA TYR A 219 2.42 -4.00 19.26
C TYR A 219 1.10 -3.99 20.07
N GLN A 220 -0.04 -3.72 19.42
CA GLN A 220 -1.33 -3.59 20.12
C GLN A 220 -2.55 -3.87 19.23
N GLY A 221 -2.48 -4.89 18.37
CA GLY A 221 -3.60 -5.30 17.53
C GLY A 221 -4.15 -4.14 16.68
N GLU A 222 -5.48 -3.99 16.66
CA GLU A 222 -6.17 -2.92 15.93
C GLU A 222 -5.66 -1.52 16.32
N LYS A 223 -5.48 -1.26 17.62
CA LYS A 223 -5.01 0.04 18.12
C LYS A 223 -3.62 0.38 17.58
N GLY A 224 -2.71 -0.59 17.55
CA GLY A 224 -1.37 -0.37 17.00
C GLY A 224 -1.37 -0.14 15.48
N VAL A 225 -2.25 -0.81 14.73
CA VAL A 225 -2.44 -0.51 13.29
C VAL A 225 -2.95 0.91 13.10
N LYS A 226 -3.95 1.32 13.89
CA LYS A 226 -4.51 2.67 13.85
C LYS A 226 -3.43 3.72 14.11
N GLU A 227 -2.61 3.54 15.16
CA GLU A 227 -1.51 4.45 15.48
C GLU A 227 -0.48 4.57 14.34
N VAL A 228 -0.12 3.45 13.69
CA VAL A 228 0.79 3.47 12.53
C VAL A 228 0.21 4.30 11.37
N LEU A 229 -1.08 4.13 11.08
CA LEU A 229 -1.75 4.87 10.01
C LEU A 229 -1.90 6.36 10.35
N GLU A 230 -2.25 6.69 11.59
CA GLU A 230 -2.36 8.07 12.07
C GLU A 230 -1.00 8.79 12.03
N MET A 231 0.09 8.13 12.44
CA MET A 231 1.45 8.69 12.34
C MET A 231 1.83 8.97 10.88
N LEU A 232 1.62 8.01 9.97
CA LEU A 232 1.90 8.22 8.54
C LEU A 232 1.07 9.36 7.95
N GLN A 233 -0.20 9.45 8.32
CA GLN A 233 -1.10 10.52 7.87
C GLN A 233 -0.63 11.89 8.37
N GLU A 234 -0.28 12.00 9.66
CA GLU A 234 0.16 13.25 10.26
C GLU A 234 1.51 13.71 9.71
N GLU A 235 2.47 12.80 9.57
CA GLU A 235 3.76 13.12 8.93
C GLU A 235 3.57 13.57 7.48
N PHE A 236 2.66 12.93 6.73
CA PHE A 236 2.39 13.29 5.34
C PHE A 236 1.73 14.67 5.26
N ARG A 237 0.74 14.93 6.13
CA ARG A 237 0.08 16.23 6.26
C ARG A 237 1.09 17.34 6.57
N LEU A 238 2.03 17.09 7.48
CA LEU A 238 3.10 18.04 7.81
C LEU A 238 4.05 18.25 6.62
N ALA A 239 4.44 17.17 5.92
CA ALA A 239 5.29 17.26 4.74
C ALA A 239 4.64 18.09 3.61
N MET A 240 3.34 17.91 3.36
CA MET A 240 2.57 18.73 2.42
C MET A 240 2.57 20.20 2.83
N ALA A 241 2.27 20.50 4.10
CA ALA A 241 2.26 21.87 4.61
C ALA A 241 3.64 22.55 4.47
N LEU A 242 4.72 21.85 4.81
CA LEU A 242 6.09 22.38 4.74
C LEU A 242 6.64 22.50 3.32
N THR A 243 5.99 21.86 2.34
CA THR A 243 6.30 21.97 0.89
C THR A 243 5.31 22.89 0.16
N GLY A 244 4.37 23.52 0.87
CA GLY A 244 3.39 24.44 0.28
C GLY A 244 2.29 23.76 -0.53
N ASN A 245 2.18 22.43 -0.49
CA ASN A 245 1.17 21.68 -1.21
C ASN A 245 -0.14 21.65 -0.41
N GLN A 246 -1.19 22.27 -0.96
CA GLN A 246 -2.53 22.29 -0.35
C GLN A 246 -3.45 21.20 -0.90
N GLN A 247 -3.05 20.56 -2.01
CA GLN A 247 -3.82 19.52 -2.70
C GLN A 247 -2.97 18.29 -2.94
N MET A 248 -3.64 17.16 -3.21
CA MET A 248 -3.02 15.85 -3.44
C MET A 248 -2.38 15.72 -4.83
N GLU A 249 -2.70 16.64 -5.76
CA GLU A 249 -2.04 16.74 -7.06
C GLU A 249 -0.70 17.43 -6.88
N MET A 250 0.38 16.64 -6.89
CA MET A 250 1.75 17.11 -6.71
C MET A 250 2.58 16.75 -7.94
N GLY A 251 3.35 17.72 -8.44
CA GLY A 251 4.35 17.48 -9.47
C GLY A 251 5.76 17.31 -8.89
N ARG A 252 6.73 17.03 -9.76
CA ARG A 252 8.13 16.82 -9.36
C ARG A 252 8.74 18.04 -8.64
N GLU A 253 8.24 19.23 -8.92
CA GLU A 253 8.61 20.48 -8.26
C GLU A 253 8.36 20.45 -6.75
N SER A 254 7.39 19.67 -6.26
CA SER A 254 7.09 19.51 -4.84
C SER A 254 8.23 18.84 -4.06
N ILE A 255 9.15 18.13 -4.74
CA ILE A 255 10.35 17.52 -4.15
C ILE A 255 11.57 18.44 -4.31
N ALA A 256 11.61 19.25 -5.37
CA ALA A 256 12.72 20.15 -5.67
C ALA A 256 12.65 21.50 -4.91
N GLY A 257 11.47 21.87 -4.40
CA GLY A 257 11.15 23.21 -3.92
C GLY A 257 11.18 23.43 -2.41
N MET A 258 12.35 23.42 -1.77
CA MET A 258 12.55 24.27 -0.56
C MET A 258 12.80 25.74 -0.94
N LYS A 259 13.14 26.01 -2.21
CA LYS A 259 13.55 27.34 -2.69
C LYS A 259 12.39 28.34 -2.80
N ASP A 260 11.18 27.91 -3.18
CA ASP A 260 10.04 28.83 -3.28
C ASP A 260 9.30 29.06 -1.96
N ASN A 261 9.39 28.12 -1.01
CA ASN A 261 8.82 28.32 0.33
C ASN A 261 9.58 29.39 1.14
N GLN A 262 10.87 29.60 0.90
CA GLN A 262 11.54 30.79 1.44
C GLN A 262 10.91 32.07 0.89
N ARG A 263 10.58 32.15 -0.40
CA ARG A 263 9.89 33.32 -0.98
C ARG A 263 8.48 33.50 -0.45
N GLN A 264 7.74 32.44 -0.15
CA GLN A 264 6.37 32.54 0.37
C GLN A 264 6.34 32.88 1.87
N CYS A 265 7.23 32.29 2.68
CA CYS A 265 7.45 32.71 4.06
C CYS A 265 8.02 34.13 4.17
N LEU A 266 8.84 34.57 3.22
CA LEU A 266 9.35 35.95 3.15
C LEU A 266 8.29 36.94 2.63
N LYS A 267 7.41 36.56 1.69
CA LYS A 267 6.25 37.39 1.29
C LYS A 267 5.28 37.65 2.45
N LEU A 268 5.11 36.67 3.34
CA LEU A 268 4.39 36.87 4.61
C LEU A 268 5.13 37.79 5.59
N ARG A 269 6.44 37.96 5.43
CA ARG A 269 7.27 38.85 6.26
C ARG A 269 7.35 40.28 5.67
N ASP A 270 7.38 40.42 4.35
CA ASP A 270 7.47 41.70 3.65
C ASP A 270 6.15 42.47 3.67
N GLY A 271 5.00 41.78 3.61
CA GLY A 271 3.67 42.37 3.84
C GLY A 271 3.41 42.76 5.30
N VAL A 272 4.33 42.42 6.19
CA VAL A 272 4.27 42.69 7.63
C VAL A 272 5.32 43.73 8.03
N SER A 273 6.24 44.15 7.14
CA SER A 273 7.29 45.11 7.49
C SER A 273 6.83 46.57 7.64
N SER A 274 5.63 46.94 7.18
CA SER A 274 5.13 48.32 7.23
C SER A 274 4.22 48.65 8.42
N SER A 275 4.03 47.73 9.37
CA SER A 275 3.17 47.96 10.55
C SER A 275 3.79 47.61 11.91
N TRP A 276 5.09 47.29 11.97
CA TRP A 276 5.74 46.81 13.19
C TRP A 276 6.39 47.86 14.11
N ASN A 277 6.09 49.15 13.92
CA ASN A 277 6.53 50.18 14.89
C ASN A 277 5.53 50.46 16.02
N ASN A 278 4.40 49.76 16.09
CA ASN A 278 3.37 50.01 17.11
C ASN A 278 2.74 48.71 17.64
N LEU A 279 3.51 47.73 18.12
CA LEU A 279 2.92 46.57 18.80
C LEU A 279 3.92 45.80 19.69
N GLU A 280 4.49 46.46 20.70
CA GLU A 280 4.99 45.78 21.92
C GLU A 280 3.85 45.32 22.85
N ALA A 281 2.59 45.43 22.42
CA ALA A 281 1.42 45.10 23.23
C ALA A 281 0.38 44.26 22.46
N SER A 282 0.71 43.04 22.02
CA SER A 282 -0.27 41.94 21.95
C SER A 282 0.36 40.59 21.55
N VAL A 283 1.18 40.01 22.44
CA VAL A 283 1.64 38.61 22.28
C VAL A 283 0.52 37.58 22.59
N THR A 284 -0.72 38.03 22.81
CA THR A 284 -1.86 37.15 23.15
C THR A 284 -2.86 36.92 22.01
N GLY A 285 -2.75 37.61 20.87
CA GLY A 285 -3.78 37.57 19.81
C GLY A 285 -3.59 36.53 18.68
N LEU A 286 -2.36 36.04 18.45
CA LEU A 286 -2.04 35.21 17.27
C LEU A 286 -2.12 33.70 17.49
N LYS A 287 -2.52 33.23 18.66
CA LYS A 287 -2.63 31.77 18.94
C LYS A 287 -3.88 31.10 18.36
N ASN A 288 -4.85 31.86 17.83
CA ASN A 288 -6.17 31.32 17.48
C ASN A 288 -6.50 31.27 15.97
N LEU A 289 -5.56 31.56 15.06
CA LEU A 289 -5.91 31.65 13.62
C LEU A 289 -5.48 30.50 12.71
N CYS A 290 -4.82 29.44 13.21
CA CYS A 290 -4.41 28.33 12.33
C CYS A 290 -4.89 26.94 12.73
N TRP A 291 -5.44 26.72 13.92
CA TRP A 291 -5.80 25.37 14.35
C TRP A 291 -7.06 25.44 15.20
N GLY A 292 -8.14 24.83 14.73
CA GLY A 292 -9.46 24.79 15.37
C GLY A 292 -9.50 23.91 16.62
N VAL A 293 -8.62 24.17 17.59
CA VAL A 293 -8.61 23.53 18.92
C VAL A 293 -8.73 24.63 19.96
N LYS A 294 -9.85 24.65 20.70
CA LYS A 294 -10.07 25.62 21.79
C LYS A 294 -9.33 25.14 23.04
N TYR A 295 -8.36 25.92 23.50
CA TYR A 295 -7.77 25.81 24.83
C TYR A 295 -8.42 26.83 25.76
N ASP A 296 -8.66 26.45 27.02
CA ASP A 296 -9.05 27.44 28.02
C ASP A 296 -7.86 28.31 28.46
N LYS A 297 -8.14 29.38 29.20
CA LYS A 297 -7.17 30.41 29.59
C LYS A 297 -6.03 29.90 30.49
N THR A 298 -6.04 28.63 30.90
CA THR A 298 -5.01 28.00 31.72
C THR A 298 -4.12 27.01 30.96
N GLY A 299 -4.43 26.73 29.68
CA GLY A 299 -3.56 25.92 28.81
C GLY A 299 -3.63 24.42 29.02
N LYS A 300 -4.69 23.88 29.64
CA LYS A 300 -4.97 22.43 29.66
C LYS A 300 -6.00 22.06 28.60
N LEU A 301 -5.86 20.86 28.01
CA LEU A 301 -6.86 20.25 27.12
C LEU A 301 -8.12 19.96 27.94
N GLY A 302 -9.20 20.69 27.68
CA GLY A 302 -10.51 20.43 28.27
C GLY A 302 -11.12 19.18 27.66
N GLY A 303 -11.33 18.15 28.48
CA GLY A 303 -12.06 16.94 28.08
C GLY A 303 -13.56 17.22 27.96
N GLY A 304 -14.14 16.68 26.89
CA GLY A 304 -15.57 16.59 26.58
C GLY A 304 -15.73 15.76 25.33
#